data_AF-A0A8D8IIK6-F1
#
_entry.id   AF-A0A8D8IIK6-F1
#
_cell.length_a   1.000
_cell.length_b   1.000
_cell.length_c   1.000
_cell.angle_alpha   90.00
_cell.angle_beta   90.00
_cell.angle_gamma   90.00
#
_symmetry.space_group_name_H-M   'P 1'
#
loop_
_entity.id
_entity.type
_entity.pdbx_description
1 polymer ?
#
loop_
_entity_poly.entity_id
_entity_poly.type
_entity_poly.pdbx_seq_one_letter_code
_entity_poly.pdbx_strand_id
1 'polypeptide(L)'
;MVYYLNWKNSDEEVIKEFENELHKKVDKPIRSRHLRAKECEYKPEDENLLKWSEARNQHEKEYNYNYKLKFITHLQDKTVAEGSNIKFTCYVDGKYPQFMWYKDDMPLVQGRKYRQKQRRDGKVTLEVINVSPDDAGVYKIEAKNYAGVISSQSIVTKHILYIRMR
;
A
#
# COMPACT_ATOMS: atom_id res chain seq x y z
N MET A 1 -1.71 -28.31 5.93
CA MET A 1 -1.42 -26.86 5.92
C MET A 1 -1.83 -26.31 7.27
N VAL A 2 -0.89 -25.73 8.02
CA VAL A 2 -1.18 -25.13 9.32
C VAL A 2 -1.62 -23.70 9.05
N TYR A 3 -2.92 -23.44 9.18
CA TYR A 3 -3.47 -22.09 9.01
C TYR A 3 -3.08 -21.27 10.24
N TYR A 4 -1.91 -20.61 10.17
CA TYR A 4 -1.57 -19.58 11.14
C TYR A 4 -2.52 -18.40 10.92
N LEU A 5 -3.59 -18.43 11.69
CA LEU A 5 -4.49 -17.32 11.93
C LEU A 5 -3.60 -16.18 12.48
N ASN A 6 -3.24 -15.21 11.64
CA ASN A 6 -2.34 -14.11 12.03
C ASN A 6 -3.17 -12.99 12.69
N TRP A 7 -3.46 -13.16 13.98
CA TRP A 7 -4.39 -12.31 14.76
C TRP A 7 -3.87 -10.89 15.03
N LYS A 8 -2.63 -10.56 14.66
CA LYS A 8 -2.02 -9.27 14.97
C LYS A 8 -2.64 -8.08 14.23
N ASN A 9 -3.34 -8.32 13.12
CA ASN A 9 -3.94 -7.26 12.29
C ASN A 9 -5.46 -7.35 12.18
N SER A 10 -6.12 -8.14 13.05
CA SER A 10 -7.57 -8.37 12.96
C SER A 10 -8.33 -7.37 13.84
N ASP A 11 -9.52 -6.96 13.37
CA ASP A 11 -10.43 -6.06 14.07
C ASP A 11 -10.88 -6.65 15.43
N GLU A 12 -10.97 -5.81 16.47
CA GLU A 12 -11.32 -6.25 17.83
C GLU A 12 -12.74 -6.81 17.93
N GLU A 13 -13.69 -6.33 17.11
CA GLU A 13 -15.08 -6.81 17.15
C GLU A 13 -15.22 -8.22 16.59
N VAL A 14 -14.52 -8.50 15.48
CA VAL A 14 -14.47 -9.84 14.87
C VAL A 14 -13.82 -10.86 15.81
N ILE A 15 -12.81 -10.43 16.56
CA ILE A 15 -12.16 -11.27 17.56
C ILE A 15 -13.12 -11.58 18.71
N LYS A 16 -13.92 -10.60 19.17
CA LYS A 16 -14.93 -10.81 20.24
C LYS A 16 -16.04 -11.77 19.82
N GLU A 17 -16.53 -11.66 18.59
CA GLU A 17 -17.59 -12.54 18.09
C GLU A 17 -17.11 -14.00 17.99
N PHE A 18 -15.92 -14.22 17.43
CA PHE A 18 -15.27 -15.53 17.41
C PHE A 18 -14.95 -16.04 18.82
N GLU A 19 -14.53 -15.14 19.73
CA GLU A 19 -14.32 -15.48 21.13
C GLU A 19 -15.58 -15.98 21.82
N ASN A 20 -16.72 -15.32 21.59
CA ASN A 20 -18.02 -15.71 22.14
C ASN A 20 -18.49 -17.08 21.62
N GLU A 21 -18.34 -17.34 20.32
CA GLU A 21 -18.70 -18.64 19.73
C GLU A 21 -17.82 -19.78 20.25
N LEU A 22 -16.53 -19.53 20.50
CA LEU A 22 -15.65 -20.51 21.14
C LEU A 22 -16.01 -20.77 22.60
N HIS A 23 -16.39 -19.73 23.35
CA HIS A 23 -16.82 -19.88 24.74
C HIS A 23 -18.12 -20.68 24.87
N LYS A 24 -19.00 -20.66 23.87
CA LYS A 24 -20.18 -21.54 23.81
C LYS A 24 -19.82 -23.02 23.62
N LYS A 25 -18.65 -23.32 23.07
CA LYS A 25 -18.21 -24.68 22.73
C LYS A 25 -17.20 -25.27 23.73
N VAL A 26 -16.63 -24.47 24.64
CA VAL A 26 -15.56 -24.90 25.55
C VAL A 26 -15.85 -24.47 26.99
N ASP A 27 -15.93 -25.45 27.88
CA ASP A 27 -16.34 -25.29 29.29
C ASP A 27 -15.23 -24.73 30.22
N LYS A 28 -14.13 -24.21 29.66
CA LYS A 28 -12.96 -23.73 30.43
C LYS A 28 -12.70 -22.23 30.20
N PRO A 29 -12.30 -21.48 31.24
CA PRO A 29 -11.97 -20.06 31.09
C PRO A 29 -10.70 -19.87 30.25
N ILE A 30 -10.86 -19.21 29.10
CA ILE A 30 -9.80 -18.95 28.13
C ILE A 30 -9.01 -17.73 28.57
N ARG A 31 -7.71 -17.89 28.87
CA ARG A 31 -6.89 -16.84 29.49
C ARG A 31 -5.87 -16.16 28.56
N SER A 32 -5.75 -16.55 27.29
CA SER A 32 -4.78 -15.92 26.38
C SER A 32 -5.04 -16.19 24.89
N ARG A 33 -4.84 -15.15 24.08
CA ARG A 33 -4.96 -15.12 22.61
C ARG A 33 -4.04 -16.12 21.89
N HIS A 34 -2.92 -16.53 22.53
CA HIS A 34 -1.94 -17.46 21.95
C HIS A 34 -2.17 -18.94 22.32
N LEU A 35 -2.82 -19.23 23.45
CA LEU A 35 -3.08 -20.61 23.89
C LEU A 35 -4.11 -21.32 23.00
N ARG A 36 -5.06 -20.57 22.43
CA ARG A 36 -6.08 -21.07 21.49
C ARG A 36 -5.52 -21.81 20.27
N ALA A 37 -4.37 -21.39 19.73
CA ALA A 37 -3.81 -21.99 18.53
C ALA A 37 -3.05 -23.29 18.79
N LYS A 38 -2.61 -23.53 20.02
CA LYS A 38 -1.78 -24.71 20.38
C LYS A 38 -2.60 -25.90 20.88
N GLU A 39 -3.76 -25.68 21.49
CA GLU A 39 -4.58 -26.75 22.09
C GLU A 39 -5.78 -27.18 21.23
N CYS A 40 -6.08 -26.47 20.14
CA CYS A 40 -7.09 -26.90 19.17
C CYS A 40 -6.42 -27.83 18.13
N GLU A 41 -6.53 -29.14 18.32
CA GLU A 41 -6.32 -30.09 17.23
C GLU A 41 -7.41 -29.87 16.18
N TYR A 42 -7.02 -29.23 15.09
CA TYR A 42 -7.94 -28.72 14.08
C TYR A 42 -8.08 -29.71 12.94
N LYS A 43 -9.31 -30.17 12.69
CA LYS A 43 -9.60 -31.03 11.54
C LYS A 43 -9.86 -30.15 10.32
N PRO A 44 -9.15 -30.36 9.19
CA PRO A 44 -9.29 -29.54 7.98
C PRO A 44 -10.66 -29.67 7.28
N GLU A 45 -11.54 -30.54 7.79
CA GLU A 45 -12.84 -30.90 7.23
C GLU A 45 -14.01 -30.11 7.84
N ASP A 46 -13.76 -29.23 8.82
CA ASP A 46 -14.83 -28.50 9.51
C ASP A 46 -15.35 -27.36 8.61
N GLU A 47 -16.48 -27.62 7.94
CA GLU A 47 -17.16 -26.68 7.03
C GLU A 47 -17.41 -25.30 7.65
N ASN A 48 -17.57 -25.22 8.98
CA ASN A 48 -17.79 -23.95 9.66
C ASN A 48 -16.58 -23.02 9.58
N LEU A 49 -15.39 -23.60 9.51
CA LEU A 49 -14.14 -22.87 9.51
C LEU A 49 -13.79 -22.33 8.14
N LEU A 50 -14.08 -23.12 7.10
CA LEU A 50 -14.08 -22.63 5.73
C LEU A 50 -15.08 -21.48 5.58
N LYS A 51 -16.32 -21.66 6.06
CA LYS A 51 -17.37 -20.64 6.04
C LYS A 51 -16.98 -19.35 6.77
N TRP A 52 -16.35 -19.43 7.93
CA TRP A 52 -15.87 -18.24 8.66
C TRP A 52 -14.68 -17.58 7.98
N SER A 53 -13.77 -18.35 7.39
CA SER A 53 -12.66 -17.80 6.61
C SER A 53 -13.16 -17.07 5.35
N GLU A 54 -14.16 -17.62 4.67
CA GLU A 54 -14.77 -17.04 3.47
C GLU A 54 -15.59 -15.81 3.80
N ALA A 55 -16.44 -15.86 4.82
CA ALA A 55 -17.21 -14.71 5.32
C ALA A 55 -16.29 -13.57 5.77
N ARG A 56 -15.17 -13.89 6.46
CA ARG A 56 -14.15 -12.91 6.82
C ARG A 56 -13.47 -12.31 5.60
N ASN A 57 -13.05 -13.13 4.64
CA ASN A 57 -12.41 -12.64 3.41
C ASN A 57 -13.37 -11.75 2.61
N GLN A 58 -14.67 -12.07 2.63
CA GLN A 58 -15.70 -11.27 1.98
C GLN A 58 -15.93 -9.94 2.71
N HIS A 59 -16.03 -9.95 4.04
CA HIS A 59 -16.15 -8.74 4.85
C HIS A 59 -14.90 -7.85 4.76
N GLU A 60 -13.68 -8.43 4.80
CA GLU A 60 -12.42 -7.70 4.59
C GLU A 60 -12.34 -7.11 3.17
N LYS A 61 -12.85 -7.82 2.14
CA LYS A 61 -12.96 -7.28 0.77
C LYS A 61 -13.94 -6.12 0.70
N GLU A 62 -15.14 -6.26 1.25
CA GLU A 62 -16.18 -5.23 1.23
C GLU A 62 -15.73 -3.97 2.01
N TYR A 63 -15.15 -4.17 3.20
CA TYR A 63 -14.57 -3.10 4.00
C TYR A 63 -13.41 -2.41 3.26
N ASN A 64 -12.57 -3.17 2.55
CA ASN A 64 -11.49 -2.58 1.74
C ASN A 64 -12.00 -1.83 0.50
N TYR A 65 -13.15 -2.21 -0.08
CA TYR A 65 -13.77 -1.49 -1.20
C TYR A 65 -14.31 -0.12 -0.81
N ASN A 66 -14.64 0.09 0.47
CA ASN A 66 -15.09 1.39 0.98
C ASN A 66 -13.94 2.39 1.17
N TYR A 67 -12.68 1.94 1.18
CA TYR A 67 -11.50 2.82 1.27
C TYR A 67 -11.03 3.32 -0.08
N LYS A 68 -11.88 4.06 -0.78
CA LYS A 68 -11.48 4.71 -2.04
C LYS A 68 -10.28 5.62 -1.80
N LEU A 69 -9.21 5.38 -2.54
CA LEU A 69 -8.01 6.21 -2.47
C LEU A 69 -8.29 7.59 -3.09
N LYS A 70 -7.63 8.61 -2.57
CA LYS A 70 -7.65 9.97 -3.14
C LYS A 70 -6.27 10.63 -3.04
N PHE A 71 -5.84 11.29 -4.11
CA PHE A 71 -4.70 12.20 -3.99
C PHE A 71 -5.14 13.47 -3.25
N ILE A 72 -4.52 13.73 -2.10
CA ILE A 72 -4.63 15.02 -1.40
C ILE A 72 -3.77 16.05 -2.13
N THR A 73 -2.59 15.63 -2.61
CA THR A 73 -1.72 16.47 -3.44
C THR A 73 -1.23 15.70 -4.66
N HIS A 74 -1.38 16.33 -5.82
CA HIS A 74 -0.94 15.78 -7.10
C HIS A 74 0.51 16.18 -7.39
N LEU A 75 1.14 15.42 -8.29
CA LEU A 75 2.43 15.81 -8.86
C LEU A 75 2.31 17.15 -9.59
N GLN A 76 3.43 17.86 -9.67
CA GLN A 76 3.54 19.17 -10.31
C GLN A 76 4.73 19.15 -11.26
N ASP A 77 4.55 19.72 -12.44
CA ASP A 77 5.57 19.85 -13.46
C ASP A 77 6.83 20.54 -12.94
N LYS A 78 7.98 20.13 -13.47
CA LYS A 78 9.28 20.62 -13.03
C LYS A 78 10.17 20.92 -14.22
N THR A 79 10.81 22.07 -14.17
CA THR A 79 11.94 22.41 -15.04
C THR A 79 13.21 22.35 -14.22
N VAL A 80 14.17 21.53 -14.63
CA VAL A 80 15.33 21.19 -13.80
C VAL A 80 16.62 21.27 -14.61
N ALA A 81 17.68 21.77 -13.97
CA ALA A 81 19.01 21.83 -14.54
C ALA A 81 19.73 20.48 -14.42
N GLU A 82 20.59 20.18 -15.39
CA GLU A 82 21.43 18.99 -15.36
C GLU A 82 22.32 18.96 -14.10
N GLY A 83 22.59 17.76 -13.60
CA GLY A 83 23.39 17.54 -12.39
C GLY A 83 22.65 17.72 -11.06
N SER A 84 21.46 18.34 -11.07
CA SER A 84 20.66 18.54 -9.86
C SER A 84 19.76 17.32 -9.54
N ASN A 85 19.04 17.36 -8.41
CA ASN A 85 18.10 16.29 -8.02
C ASN A 85 16.65 16.75 -8.16
N ILE A 86 15.76 15.84 -8.57
CA ILE A 86 14.30 16.08 -8.59
C ILE A 86 13.68 15.39 -7.40
N LYS A 87 12.78 16.08 -6.70
CA LYS A 87 11.94 15.47 -5.67
C LYS A 87 10.47 15.65 -5.99
N PHE A 88 9.80 14.54 -6.20
CA PHE A 88 8.35 14.43 -6.28
C PHE A 88 7.78 14.09 -4.90
N THR A 89 6.63 14.66 -4.57
CA THR A 89 5.94 14.38 -3.30
C THR A 89 4.44 14.46 -3.53
N CYS A 90 3.75 13.40 -3.13
CA CYS A 90 2.31 13.32 -3.08
C CYS A 90 1.86 12.92 -1.68
N TYR A 91 0.63 13.28 -1.35
CA TYR A 91 -0.10 12.75 -0.21
C TYR A 91 -1.33 12.01 -0.74
N VAL A 92 -1.52 10.79 -0.25
CA VAL A 92 -2.64 9.92 -0.63
C VAL A 92 -3.41 9.54 0.61
N ASP A 93 -4.71 9.82 0.58
CA ASP A 93 -5.67 9.38 1.58
C ASP A 93 -6.23 7.99 1.23
N GLY A 94 -6.55 7.21 2.25
CA GLY A 94 -7.11 5.86 2.15
C GLY A 94 -6.28 4.78 2.82
N LYS A 95 -6.80 3.55 2.84
CA LYS A 95 -6.18 2.40 3.51
C LYS A 95 -5.46 1.46 2.54
N TYR A 96 -4.32 0.96 3.01
CA TYR A 96 -3.47 -0.05 2.36
C TYR A 96 -3.13 0.24 0.88
N PRO A 97 -2.74 1.48 0.50
CA PRO A 97 -2.32 1.74 -0.87
C PRO A 97 -0.98 1.05 -1.17
N GLN A 98 -0.92 0.43 -2.35
CA GLN A 98 0.30 0.02 -3.01
C GLN A 98 0.67 1.08 -4.05
N PHE A 99 1.93 1.48 -4.10
CA PHE A 99 2.41 2.53 -5.00
C PHE A 99 3.36 1.98 -6.06
N MET A 100 3.20 2.45 -7.29
CA MET A 100 4.11 2.19 -8.40
C MET A 100 4.47 3.49 -9.10
N TRP A 101 5.75 3.67 -9.41
CA TRP A 101 6.25 4.83 -10.15
C TRP A 101 6.65 4.43 -11.56
N TYR A 102 6.46 5.35 -12.51
CA TYR A 102 6.82 5.18 -13.91
C TYR A 102 7.51 6.42 -14.45
N LYS A 103 8.36 6.21 -15.46
CA LYS A 103 8.87 7.25 -16.36
C LYS A 103 8.58 6.80 -17.78
N ASP A 104 7.88 7.63 -18.55
CA ASP A 104 7.49 7.33 -19.94
C ASP A 104 6.85 5.93 -20.07
N ASP A 105 5.89 5.67 -19.16
CA ASP A 105 5.17 4.39 -18.98
C ASP A 105 6.01 3.16 -18.61
N MET A 106 7.32 3.32 -18.42
CA MET A 106 8.20 2.27 -17.93
C MET A 106 8.28 2.26 -16.39
N PRO A 107 8.11 1.11 -15.73
CA PRO A 107 8.16 1.02 -14.27
C PRO A 107 9.55 1.37 -13.73
N LEU A 108 9.58 2.22 -12.71
CA LEU A 108 10.81 2.61 -12.03
C LEU A 108 11.11 1.66 -10.87
N VAL A 109 12.35 1.19 -10.81
CA VAL A 109 12.85 0.33 -9.74
C VAL A 109 13.67 1.14 -8.74
N GLN A 110 13.50 0.85 -7.45
CA GLN A 110 14.32 1.39 -6.38
C GLN A 110 15.81 1.16 -6.67
N GLY A 111 16.64 2.20 -6.56
CA GLY A 111 18.08 2.07 -6.82
C GLY A 111 18.89 3.34 -6.56
N ARG A 112 20.07 3.41 -7.18
CA ARG A 112 20.96 4.59 -7.07
C ARG A 112 20.36 5.82 -7.75
N LYS A 113 19.70 5.63 -8.90
CA LYS A 113 19.07 6.71 -9.67
C LYS A 113 17.75 7.18 -9.08
N TYR A 114 16.90 6.24 -8.66
CA TYR A 114 15.56 6.48 -8.17
C TYR A 114 15.42 6.03 -6.72
N ARG A 115 15.08 6.96 -5.81
CA ARG A 115 14.79 6.66 -4.41
C ARG A 115 13.32 6.91 -4.10
N GLN A 116 12.59 5.82 -3.88
CA GLN A 116 11.18 5.82 -3.52
C GLN A 116 11.05 5.69 -2.00
N LYS A 117 10.14 6.46 -1.40
CA LYS A 117 9.80 6.35 0.03
C LYS A 117 8.30 6.51 0.22
N GLN A 118 7.74 5.70 1.10
CA GLN A 118 6.37 5.77 1.56
C GLN A 118 6.38 5.91 3.09
N ARG A 119 5.50 6.77 3.61
CA ARG A 119 5.28 6.95 5.05
C ARG A 119 3.86 6.49 5.41
N ARG A 120 3.66 6.20 6.70
CA ARG A 120 2.36 5.77 7.24
C ARG A 120 1.30 6.88 7.21
N ASP A 121 1.70 8.14 7.12
CA ASP A 121 0.84 9.33 7.03
C ASP A 121 0.33 9.59 5.59
N GLY A 122 0.49 8.63 4.67
CA GLY A 122 0.07 8.76 3.27
C GLY A 122 1.04 9.55 2.40
N LYS A 123 2.17 10.02 2.93
CA LYS A 123 3.19 10.71 2.14
C LYS A 123 4.00 9.72 1.29
N VAL A 124 4.08 9.98 -0.01
CA VAL A 124 4.90 9.21 -0.96
C VAL A 124 5.83 10.13 -1.72
N THR A 125 7.08 9.73 -1.87
CA THR A 125 8.10 10.54 -2.54
C THR A 125 8.94 9.71 -3.49
N LEU A 126 9.29 10.30 -4.63
CA LEU A 126 10.32 9.82 -5.55
C LEU A 126 11.40 10.90 -5.65
N GLU A 127 12.65 10.50 -5.44
CA GLU A 127 13.82 11.34 -5.69
C GLU A 127 14.59 10.78 -6.90
N VAL A 128 14.83 11.62 -7.91
CA VAL A 128 15.66 11.33 -9.08
C VAL A 128 16.99 12.03 -8.88
N ILE A 129 18.09 11.27 -8.83
CA ILE A 129 19.41 11.79 -8.46
C ILE A 129 20.23 12.10 -9.70
N ASN A 130 20.99 13.21 -9.66
CA ASN A 130 21.94 13.61 -10.69
C ASN A 130 21.30 13.59 -12.08
N VAL A 131 20.35 14.49 -12.30
CA VAL A 131 19.54 14.60 -13.52
C VAL A 131 20.44 14.70 -14.75
N SER A 132 20.18 13.86 -15.74
CA SER A 132 20.77 13.91 -17.06
C SER A 132 19.72 14.30 -18.11
N PRO A 133 20.12 14.57 -19.37
CA PRO A 133 19.19 14.87 -20.45
C PRO A 133 18.13 13.78 -20.70
N ASP A 134 18.41 12.53 -20.33
CA ASP A 134 17.51 11.38 -20.51
C ASP A 134 16.42 11.30 -19.43
N ASP A 135 16.56 12.05 -18.33
CA ASP A 135 15.58 12.08 -17.25
C ASP A 135 14.38 12.97 -17.55
N ALA A 136 14.43 13.77 -18.62
CA ALA A 136 13.25 14.47 -19.12
C ALA A 136 12.20 13.45 -19.60
N GLY A 137 10.93 13.77 -19.40
CA GLY A 137 9.83 12.86 -19.70
C GLY A 137 8.67 13.01 -18.75
N VAL A 138 7.72 12.07 -18.83
CA VAL A 138 6.52 12.04 -18.01
C VAL A 138 6.72 11.07 -16.85
N TYR A 139 6.65 11.60 -15.63
CA TYR A 139 6.67 10.80 -14.41
C TYR A 139 5.25 10.57 -13.92
N LYS A 140 4.92 9.32 -13.63
CA LYS A 140 3.59 8.89 -13.16
C LYS A 140 3.72 8.15 -11.84
N ILE A 141 2.81 8.42 -10.92
CA ILE A 141 2.55 7.57 -9.74
C ILE A 141 1.17 6.95 -9.87
N GLU A 142 1.08 5.66 -9.64
CA GLU A 142 -0.17 4.93 -9.46
C GLU A 142 -0.29 4.47 -8.01
N ALA A 143 -1.47 4.63 -7.44
CA ALA A 143 -1.83 4.10 -6.13
C ALA A 143 -3.00 3.13 -6.30
N LYS A 144 -2.84 1.91 -5.78
CA LYS A 144 -3.83 0.83 -5.92
C LYS A 144 -4.19 0.25 -4.56
N ASN A 145 -5.47 -0.01 -4.37
CA ASN A 145 -5.97 -0.92 -3.34
C ASN A 145 -7.16 -1.73 -3.89
N TYR A 146 -7.90 -2.44 -3.03
CA TYR A 146 -9.06 -3.23 -3.47
C TYR A 146 -10.21 -2.37 -4.01
N ALA A 147 -10.35 -1.12 -3.56
CA ALA A 147 -11.39 -0.22 -4.05
C ALA A 147 -11.12 0.30 -5.47
N GLY A 148 -9.86 0.31 -5.91
CA GLY A 148 -9.50 0.71 -7.27
C GLY A 148 -8.08 1.25 -7.40
N VAL A 149 -7.86 1.95 -8.51
CA VAL A 149 -6.58 2.55 -8.89
C VAL A 149 -6.79 4.04 -9.15
N ILE A 150 -5.88 4.86 -8.65
CA ILE A 150 -5.79 6.29 -8.97
C ILE A 150 -4.38 6.61 -9.46
N SER A 151 -4.23 7.63 -10.31
CA SER A 151 -2.93 8.04 -10.85
C SER A 151 -2.73 9.56 -10.83
N SER A 152 -1.48 9.99 -10.73
CA SER A 152 -1.06 11.38 -10.91
C SER A 152 0.20 11.43 -11.77
N GLN A 153 0.34 12.47 -12.59
CA GLN A 153 1.44 12.63 -13.54
C GLN A 153 2.06 14.02 -13.44
N SER A 154 3.32 14.12 -13.86
CA SER A 154 4.06 15.36 -14.00
C SER A 154 5.07 15.26 -15.14
N ILE A 155 5.25 16.38 -15.84
CA ILE A 155 6.23 16.54 -16.91
C ILE A 155 7.50 17.15 -16.34
N VAL A 156 8.64 16.53 -16.66
CA VAL A 156 9.97 17.08 -16.41
C VAL A 156 10.54 17.63 -17.70
N THR A 157 10.85 18.92 -17.69
CA THR A 157 11.50 19.63 -18.79
C THR A 157 12.90 20.09 -18.40
N LYS A 158 13.75 20.31 -19.42
CA LYS A 158 15.12 20.78 -19.24
C LYS A 158 15.13 22.28 -19.03
N HIS A 159 15.97 22.77 -18.12
CA HIS A 159 16.26 24.20 -18.04
C HIS A 159 17.22 24.59 -19.18
N ILE A 160 16.68 25.14 -20.28
CA ILE A 160 17.50 25.65 -21.39
C ILE A 160 18.07 27.01 -20.96
N LEU A 161 19.31 27.01 -20.47
CA LEU A 161 20.06 28.26 -20.36
C LEU A 161 20.49 28.66 -21.78
N TYR A 162 19.77 29.61 -22.38
CA TYR A 162 20.26 30.29 -23.57
C TYR A 162 21.56 30.99 -23.18
N ILE A 163 22.69 30.46 -23.65
CA ILE A 163 23.91 31.24 -23.72
C ILE A 163 23.57 32.41 -24.64
N ARG A 164 23.45 33.63 -24.07
CA ARG A 164 23.55 34.85 -24.87
C ARG A 164 24.94 34.82 -25.50
N MET A 165 25.02 34.41 -26.77
CA MET A 165 26.23 34.63 -27.56
C MET A 165 26.44 36.15 -27.59
N ARG A 166 27.65 36.55 -27.18
CA ARG A 166 28.09 37.95 -27.15
C ARG A 166 28.04 38.58 -28.54
#